data_AF-A0A922MN45-F1
#
_entry.id   AF-A0A922MN45-F1
#
_cell.length_a   1.000
_cell.length_b   1.000
_cell.length_c   1.000
_cell.angle_alpha   90.00
_cell.angle_beta   90.00
_cell.angle_gamma   90.00
#
_symmetry.space_group_name_H-M   'P 1'
#
loop_
_entity.id
_entity.type
_entity.pdbx_description
1 polymer ?
#
loop_
_entity_poly.entity_id
_entity_poly.type
_entity_poly.pdbx_seq_one_letter_code
_entity_poly.pdbx_strand_id
1 'polypeptide(L)'
;MGSPLAPVVANIFMEWFEGQALASAPVRPRYWWRYVDDVFAIINREHVAEFVGHLNSVHGSIQFTTEGEREGMGCCRSCLIIPPT
;
A
#
# COMPACT_ATOMS: atom_id res chain seq x y z
N MET A 1 3.11 22.23 12.64
CA MET A 1 2.90 22.53 11.22
C MET A 1 4.26 22.51 10.56
N GLY A 2 4.61 21.37 9.97
CA GLY A 2 5.99 21.02 9.59
C GLY A 2 6.55 21.85 8.44
N SER A 3 7.83 21.59 8.14
CA SER A 3 8.55 22.21 7.02
C SER A 3 7.78 22.01 5.70
N PRO A 4 7.70 23.03 4.82
CA PRO A 4 7.04 22.92 3.52
C PRO A 4 7.68 21.87 2.59
N LEU A 5 8.88 21.40 2.92
CA LEU A 5 9.61 20.37 2.15
C LEU A 5 9.26 18.93 2.57
N ALA A 6 8.76 18.73 3.79
CA ALA A 6 8.45 17.40 4.32
C ALA A 6 7.50 16.58 3.41
N PRO A 7 6.37 17.12 2.90
CA PRO A 7 5.47 16.35 2.03
C PRO A 7 6.10 15.98 0.69
N VAL A 8 7.00 16.81 0.15
CA VAL A 8 7.71 16.53 -1.11
C VAL A 8 8.68 15.37 -0.92
N VAL A 9 9.44 15.37 0.18
CA VAL A 9 10.39 14.30 0.51
C VAL A 9 9.66 12.99 0.79
N ALA A 10 8.56 13.03 1.54
CA ALA A 10 7.71 11.87 1.77
C ALA A 10 7.19 11.26 0.46
N ASN A 11 6.74 12.11 -0.47
CA ASN A 11 6.25 11.66 -1.76
C ASN A 11 7.32 10.95 -2.61
N ILE A 12 8.55 11.48 -2.64
CA ILE A 12 9.69 10.88 -3.37
C ILE A 12 10.08 9.54 -2.75
N PHE A 13 10.12 9.48 -1.41
CA PHE A 13 10.46 8.25 -0.69
C PHE A 13 9.43 7.15 -0.93
N MET A 14 8.13 7.48 -0.89
CA MET A 14 7.06 6.54 -1.18
C MET A 14 7.15 6.01 -2.62
N GLU A 15 7.43 6.88 -3.61
CA GLU A 15 7.61 6.45 -5.00
C GLU A 15 8.77 5.47 -5.18
N TRP A 16 9.90 5.70 -4.50
CA TRP A 16 11.02 4.76 -4.48
C TRP A 16 10.67 3.43 -3.79
N PHE A 17 9.97 3.50 -2.65
CA PHE A 17 9.53 2.33 -1.90
C PHE A 17 8.56 1.47 -2.71
N GLU A 18 7.57 2.09 -3.37
CA GLU A 18 6.62 1.41 -4.25
C GLU A 18 7.33 0.66 -5.37
N GLY A 19 8.34 1.27 -5.99
CA GLY A 19 9.16 0.62 -7.01
C GLY A 19 9.87 -0.63 -6.49
N GLN A 20 10.48 -0.57 -5.31
CA GLN A 20 11.15 -1.71 -4.67
C GLN A 20 10.15 -2.80 -4.29
N ALA A 21 9.03 -2.42 -3.68
CA ALA A 21 7.98 -3.32 -3.25
C ALA A 21 7.35 -4.07 -4.42
N LEU A 22 6.94 -3.37 -5.48
CA LEU A 22 6.33 -3.97 -6.67
C LEU A 22 7.31 -4.82 -7.49
N ALA A 23 8.60 -4.46 -7.51
CA ALA A 23 9.64 -5.24 -8.19
C ALA A 23 9.91 -6.57 -7.48
N SER A 24 9.91 -6.57 -6.14
CA SER A 24 10.20 -7.74 -5.31
C SER A 24 8.96 -8.56 -4.94
N ALA A 25 7.75 -8.04 -5.17
CA ALA A 25 6.52 -8.69 -4.76
C ALA A 25 6.29 -10.02 -5.50
N PRO A 26 5.97 -11.11 -4.76
CA PRO A 26 5.62 -12.40 -5.35
C PRO A 26 4.30 -12.33 -6.14
N VAL A 27 3.38 -11.46 -5.70
CA VAL A 27 2.08 -11.24 -6.32
C VAL A 27 1.96 -9.78 -6.69
N ARG A 28 1.76 -9.50 -7.98
CA ARG A 28 1.58 -8.12 -8.45
C ARG A 28 0.09 -7.73 -8.42
N PRO A 29 -0.25 -6.58 -7.83
CA PRO A 29 -1.61 -6.07 -7.88
C PRO A 29 -2.03 -5.77 -9.33
N ARG A 30 -3.31 -5.98 -9.60
CA ARG A 30 -3.90 -5.72 -10.92
C ARG A 30 -4.05 -4.22 -11.19
N TYR A 31 -4.30 -3.46 -10.13
CA TYR A 31 -4.33 -2.01 -10.12
C TYR A 31 -3.62 -1.51 -8.86
N TRP A 32 -2.86 -0.43 -8.99
CA TRP A 32 -2.15 0.24 -7.91
C TRP A 32 -2.30 1.75 -8.08
N TRP A 33 -2.96 2.41 -7.13
CA TRP A 33 -3.26 3.84 -7.15
C TRP A 33 -2.84 4.43 -5.81
N ARG A 34 -2.08 5.53 -5.82
CA ARG A 34 -1.66 6.23 -4.59
C ARG A 34 -2.30 7.60 -4.49
N TYR A 35 -2.83 7.91 -3.31
CA TYR A 35 -3.36 9.22 -2.94
C TYR A 35 -2.64 9.74 -1.70
N VAL A 36 -1.59 10.54 -1.92
CA VAL A 36 -0.70 11.09 -0.88
C VAL A 36 -0.07 9.96 -0.05
N ASP A 37 -0.71 9.61 1.08
CA ASP A 37 -0.29 8.56 1.99
C ASP A 37 -1.08 7.26 1.75
N ASP A 38 -2.30 7.31 1.20
CA ASP A 38 -3.12 6.12 1.02
C ASP A 38 -2.82 5.39 -0.29
N VAL A 39 -2.86 4.06 -0.26
CA VAL A 39 -2.71 3.22 -1.45
C VAL A 39 -3.95 2.37 -1.66
N PHE A 40 -4.51 2.43 -2.87
CA PHE A 40 -5.58 1.56 -3.32
C PHE A 40 -5.03 0.51 -4.27
N ALA A 41 -5.18 -0.76 -3.90
CA ALA A 41 -4.69 -1.89 -4.67
C ALA A 41 -5.78 -2.95 -4.91
N ILE A 42 -5.82 -3.50 -6.12
CA ILE A 42 -6.73 -4.62 -6.44
C ILE A 42 -5.91 -5.91 -6.50
N ILE A 43 -6.12 -6.78 -5.51
CA ILE A 43 -5.42 -8.06 -5.33
C ILE A 43 -6.46 -9.15 -5.00
N ASN A 44 -6.18 -10.40 -5.37
CA ASN A 44 -6.98 -11.54 -4.92
C ASN A 44 -6.89 -11.69 -3.40
N ARG A 45 -8.05 -11.90 -2.74
CA ARG A 45 -8.16 -12.01 -1.28
C ARG A 45 -7.17 -12.99 -0.63
N GLU A 46 -6.88 -14.09 -1.32
CA GLU A 46 -5.96 -15.14 -0.86
C GLU A 46 -4.50 -14.65 -0.73
N HIS A 47 -4.09 -13.68 -1.56
CA HIS A 47 -2.73 -13.15 -1.60
C HIS A 47 -2.56 -11.82 -0.86
N VAL A 48 -3.63 -11.25 -0.32
CA VAL A 48 -3.58 -9.96 0.39
C VAL A 48 -2.66 -10.05 1.61
N ALA A 49 -2.82 -11.07 2.45
CA ALA A 49 -2.02 -11.22 3.66
C ALA A 49 -0.53 -11.41 3.33
N GLU A 50 -0.23 -12.20 2.29
CA GLU A 50 1.13 -12.42 1.80
C GLU A 50 1.75 -11.12 1.26
N PHE A 51 0.98 -10.36 0.48
CA PHE A 51 1.43 -9.11 -0.11
C PHE A 51 1.68 -8.02 0.96
N VAL A 52 0.81 -7.91 1.97
CA VAL A 52 1.01 -6.99 3.09
C VAL A 52 2.21 -7.40 3.94
N GLY A 53 2.38 -8.69 4.19
CA GLY A 53 3.58 -9.22 4.86
C GLY A 53 4.85 -8.89 4.08
N HIS A 54 4.82 -9.01 2.76
CA HIS A 54 5.92 -8.61 1.88
C HIS A 54 6.21 -7.11 2.00
N LEU A 55 5.20 -6.25 1.90
CA LEU A 55 5.36 -4.79 2.05
C LEU A 55 6.03 -4.42 3.38
N ASN A 56 5.59 -5.02 4.48
CA ASN A 56 6.16 -4.79 5.81
C ASN A 56 7.57 -5.36 5.97
N SER A 57 7.95 -6.36 5.15
CA SER A 57 9.30 -6.91 5.12
C SER A 57 10.30 -6.04 4.34
N VAL A 58 9.83 -5.26 3.35
CA VAL A 58 10.69 -4.38 2.54
C VAL A 58 11.27 -3.25 3.39
N HIS A 59 10.50 -2.70 4.33
CA HIS A 59 10.96 -1.62 5.19
C HIS A 59 10.40 -1.72 6.61
N GLY A 60 11.28 -2.01 7.59
CA GLY A 60 10.85 -2.23 8.97
C GLY A 60 10.21 -1.03 9.67
N SER A 61 10.46 0.20 9.19
CA SER A 61 9.88 1.42 9.79
C SER A 61 8.50 1.78 9.25
N ILE A 62 8.01 1.14 8.17
CA ILE A 62 6.69 1.42 7.60
C ILE A 62 5.85 0.16 7.78
N GLN A 63 4.67 0.31 8.39
CA GLN A 63 3.75 -0.80 8.64
C GLN A 63 2.44 -0.59 7.87
N PHE A 64 2.34 -1.21 6.71
CA PHE A 64 1.12 -1.25 5.93
C PHE A 64 0.07 -2.08 6.65
N THR A 65 -1.11 -1.49 6.75
CA THR A 65 -2.33 -2.14 7.21
C THR A 65 -3.27 -2.28 6.02
N THR A 66 -4.08 -3.34 6.01
CA THR A 66 -5.11 -3.50 4.98
C THR A 66 -6.48 -3.29 5.58
N GLU A 67 -7.24 -2.41 4.95
CA GLU A 67 -8.67 -2.29 5.13
C GLU A 67 -9.37 -2.97 3.94
N GLY A 68 -10.09 -4.05 4.24
CA GLY A 68 -10.92 -4.75 3.28
C GLY A 68 -12.40 -4.47 3.54
N GLU A 69 -13.18 -4.35 2.47
CA GLU A 69 -14.64 -4.26 2.57
C GLU A 69 -15.21 -5.56 3.19
N ARG A 70 -15.95 -5.43 4.30
CA ARG A 70 -16.66 -6.55 4.95
C ARG A 70 -17.90 -6.92 4.14
N GLU A 71 -18.19 -8.22 4.10
CA GLU A 71 -19.35 -8.83 3.44
C GLU A 71 -20.66 -8.08 3.75
N GLY A 72 -21.31 -7.53 2.73
CA GLY A 72 -22.63 -6.90 2.85
C GLY A 72 -22.94 -5.81 1.83
N MET A 73 -21.95 -5.23 1.18
CA MET A 73 -22.15 -4.23 0.12
C MET A 73 -21.50 -4.74 -1.15
N GLY A 74 -22.32 -5.08 -2.14
CA GLY A 74 -21.87 -5.58 -3.42
C GLY A 74 -21.12 -4.48 -4.17
N CYS A 75 -20.01 -4.85 -4.81
CA CYS A 75 -19.09 -4.03 -5.60
C CYS A 75 -18.00 -3.32 -4.76
N CYS A 76 -16.93 -3.99 -4.30
CA CYS A 76 -15.70 -4.10 -5.10
C CYS A 76 -14.63 -5.04 -4.49
N ARG A 77 -13.85 -5.71 -5.36
CA ARG A 77 -12.72 -6.61 -5.01
C ARG A 77 -11.42 -5.84 -4.72
N SER A 78 -11.46 -4.81 -3.88
CA SER A 78 -10.31 -3.91 -3.65
C SER A 78 -9.78 -3.97 -2.21
N CYS A 79 -8.45 -4.02 -2.07
CA CYS A 79 -7.75 -3.81 -0.81
C CYS A 79 -7.29 -2.36 -0.73
N LEU A 80 -7.71 -1.66 0.31
CA LEU A 80 -7.12 -0.39 0.67
C LEU A 80 -5.93 -0.70 1.59
N ILE A 81 -4.75 -0.20 1.24
CA ILE A 81 -3.51 -0.38 2.01
C ILE A 81 -3.12 0.99 2.57
N ILE A 82 -3.17 1.13 3.90
CA ILE A 82 -2.93 2.39 4.60
C ILE A 82 -1.59 2.27 5.34
N PRO A 83 -0.59 3.11 5.05
CA PRO A 83 0.62 3.20 5.86
C PRO A 83 0.31 3.88 7.20
N PRO A 84 1.10 3.63 8.24
CA PRO A 84 0.88 4.23 9.54
C PRO A 84 1.36 5.69 9.51
N THR A 85 0.48 6.62 9.87
CA THR A 85 0.79 8.06 10.03
C THR A 85 1.64 8.35 11.26
#